data_AF-A0A6I9Q6D6-F1
#
_entry.id   AF-A0A6I9Q6D6-F1
#
_cell.length_a   1.000
_cell.length_b   1.000
_cell.length_c   1.000
_cell.angle_alpha   90.00
_cell.angle_beta   90.00
_cell.angle_gamma   90.00
#
_symmetry.space_group_name_H-M   'P 1'
#
loop_
_entity.id
_entity.type
_entity.pdbx_description
1 polymer ?
#
loop_
_entity_poly.entity_id
_entity_poly.type
_entity_poly.pdbx_seq_one_letter_code
_entity_poly.pdbx_strand_id
1 'polypeptide(L)'
;MWLWALLPICQAVFGTLGIWTVFAVSVSNGSVNLTEGFPYISECGSYKPQSCLFSQMCNICSVLALWIVLIRFQQVKDFGNHGKANIAAAIILGFISSVGISIIGNFQ
;
A
#
# COMPACT_ATOMS: atom_id res chain seq x y z
N MET A 1 -11.28 -21.13 5.01
CA MET A 1 -10.19 -20.93 4.03
C MET A 1 -10.42 -19.73 3.09
N TRP A 2 -11.67 -19.43 2.67
CA TRP A 2 -11.98 -18.27 1.81
C TRP A 2 -11.80 -16.88 2.42
N LEU A 3 -11.91 -16.75 3.75
CA LEU A 3 -11.81 -15.45 4.44
C LEU A 3 -10.46 -14.74 4.16
N TRP A 4 -9.37 -15.49 4.01
CA TRP A 4 -8.05 -14.95 3.70
C TRP A 4 -7.94 -14.34 2.30
N ALA A 5 -8.84 -14.71 1.38
CA ALA A 5 -8.92 -14.10 0.05
C ALA A 5 -9.49 -12.67 0.09
N LEU A 6 -10.13 -12.27 1.19
CA LEU A 6 -10.60 -10.90 1.36
C LEU A 6 -9.46 -9.91 1.61
N LEU A 7 -8.35 -10.34 2.24
CA LEU A 7 -7.23 -9.44 2.54
C LEU A 7 -6.66 -8.69 1.33
N PRO A 8 -6.33 -9.32 0.18
CA PRO A 8 -5.87 -8.59 -0.99
C PRO A 8 -6.97 -7.67 -1.58
N ILE A 9 -8.25 -8.04 -1.44
CA ILE A 9 -9.36 -7.18 -1.87
C ILE A 9 -9.44 -5.95 -0.96
N CYS A 10 -9.38 -6.14 0.36
CA CYS A 10 -9.34 -5.06 1.34
C CYS A 10 -8.14 -4.13 1.08
N GLN A 11 -6.97 -4.68 0.79
CA GLN A 11 -5.78 -3.90 0.44
C GLN A 11 -6.01 -3.04 -0.81
N ALA A 12 -6.58 -3.61 -1.87
CA ALA A 12 -6.86 -2.89 -3.10
C ALA A 12 -7.87 -1.77 -2.87
N VAL A 13 -8.98 -2.08 -2.19
CA VAL A 13 -10.03 -1.09 -1.86
C VAL A 13 -9.46 0.02 -0.99
N PHE A 14 -8.70 -0.31 0.06
CA PHE A 14 -8.13 0.68 0.97
C PHE A 14 -7.10 1.57 0.28
N GLY A 15 -6.23 0.99 -0.55
CA GLY A 15 -5.27 1.75 -1.36
C GLY A 15 -5.94 2.69 -2.35
N THR A 16 -6.96 2.22 -3.08
CA THR A 16 -7.70 3.05 -4.03
C THR A 16 -8.44 4.18 -3.31
N LEU A 17 -9.22 3.87 -2.27
CA LEU A 17 -9.93 4.88 -1.49
C LEU A 17 -8.96 5.88 -0.87
N GLY A 18 -7.78 5.42 -0.44
CA GLY A 18 -6.78 6.30 0.15
C GLY A 18 -6.23 7.34 -0.81
N ILE A 19 -5.86 6.92 -2.02
CA ILE A 19 -5.38 7.84 -3.07
C ILE A 19 -6.45 8.89 -3.40
N TRP A 20 -7.70 8.46 -3.58
CA TRP A 20 -8.80 9.38 -3.88
C TRP A 20 -9.11 10.34 -2.72
N THR A 21 -8.97 9.87 -1.48
CA THR A 21 -9.18 10.72 -0.30
C THR A 21 -8.13 11.82 -0.23
N VAL A 22 -6.85 11.49 -0.41
CA VAL A 22 -5.75 12.47 -0.38
C VAL A 22 -5.91 13.49 -1.52
N PHE A 23 -6.32 13.03 -2.71
CA PHE A 23 -6.64 13.91 -3.84
C PHE A 23 -7.84 14.84 -3.55
N ALA A 24 -8.94 14.31 -2.99
CA ALA A 24 -10.10 15.14 -2.68
C ALA A 24 -9.77 16.21 -1.63
N VAL A 25 -8.98 15.84 -0.61
CA VAL A 25 -8.52 16.78 0.42
C VAL A 25 -7.56 17.81 -0.17
N SER A 26 -6.68 17.44 -1.11
CA SER A 26 -5.77 18.38 -1.79
C SER A 26 -6.51 19.42 -2.62
N VAL A 27 -7.51 18.99 -3.38
CA VAL A 27 -8.38 19.89 -4.15
C VAL A 27 -9.17 20.81 -3.21
N SER A 28 -9.77 20.27 -2.13
CA SER A 28 -10.56 21.08 -1.20
C SER A 28 -9.75 22.13 -0.44
N ASN A 29 -8.47 21.84 -0.19
CA ASN A 29 -7.58 22.73 0.55
C ASN A 29 -6.88 23.74 -0.37
N GLY A 30 -7.12 23.68 -1.69
CA GLY A 30 -6.47 24.52 -2.69
C GLY A 30 -4.97 24.30 -2.83
N SER A 31 -4.44 23.17 -2.33
CA SER A 31 -2.99 22.88 -2.42
C SER A 31 -2.57 22.38 -3.80
N VAL A 32 -3.51 22.02 -4.65
CA VAL A 32 -3.27 21.62 -6.04
C VAL A 32 -4.14 22.44 -6.99
N ASN A 33 -3.55 22.88 -8.09
CA ASN A 33 -4.24 23.69 -9.08
C ASN A 33 -4.67 22.83 -10.29
N LEU A 34 -5.97 22.50 -10.36
CA LEU A 34 -6.53 21.69 -11.45
C LEU A 34 -6.50 22.40 -12.81
N THR A 35 -6.30 23.73 -12.82
CA THR A 35 -6.24 24.53 -14.03
C THR A 35 -4.91 24.39 -14.78
N GLU A 36 -3.83 24.04 -14.05
CA GLU A 36 -2.50 23.82 -14.64
C GLU A 36 -2.30 22.38 -15.12
N GLY A 37 -3.09 21.43 -14.58
CA GLY A 37 -3.08 20.03 -15.00
C GLY A 37 -3.62 19.08 -13.95
N PHE A 38 -3.53 17.78 -14.22
CA PHE A 38 -3.85 16.75 -13.22
C PHE A 38 -2.67 16.59 -12.26
N PRO A 39 -2.84 16.86 -10.95
CA PRO A 39 -1.74 16.85 -10.00
C PRO A 39 -1.25 15.42 -9.72
N TYR A 40 0.05 15.30 -9.47
CA TYR A 40 0.64 14.03 -9.04
C TYR A 40 0.22 13.69 -7.60
N ILE A 41 0.20 12.40 -7.29
CA ILE A 41 -0.14 11.90 -5.95
C ILE A 41 0.87 12.41 -4.91
N SER A 42 2.15 12.51 -5.29
CA SER A 42 3.21 13.07 -4.45
C SER A 42 2.91 14.52 -4.06
N GLU A 43 2.44 15.35 -5.00
CA GLU A 43 2.04 16.74 -4.74
C GLU A 43 0.82 16.82 -3.81
N CYS A 44 -0.17 15.95 -4.05
CA CYS A 44 -1.37 15.89 -3.18
C CYS A 44 -1.04 15.52 -1.74
N GLY A 45 0.09 14.81 -1.52
CA GLY A 45 0.56 14.37 -0.21
C GLY A 45 1.67 15.23 0.39
N SER A 46 2.07 16.36 -0.20
CA SER A 46 3.21 17.17 0.29
C SER A 46 2.90 17.99 1.54
N TYR A 47 1.68 18.48 1.69
CA TYR A 47 1.33 19.46 2.74
C TYR A 47 0.52 18.84 3.88
N LYS A 48 0.65 19.42 5.08
CA LYS A 48 -0.24 19.07 6.20
C LYS A 48 -1.62 19.70 5.93
N PRO A 49 -2.74 18.97 6.16
CA PRO A 49 -2.88 17.67 6.82
C PRO A 49 -2.79 16.43 5.89
N GLN A 50 -2.67 16.61 4.58
CA GLN A 50 -2.75 15.54 3.57
C GLN A 50 -1.62 14.52 3.71
N SER A 51 -0.38 14.98 3.98
CA SER A 51 0.78 14.12 4.21
C SER A 51 0.57 13.15 5.36
N CYS A 52 -0.06 13.59 6.45
CA CYS A 52 -0.37 12.73 7.60
C CYS A 52 -1.39 11.65 7.23
N LEU A 53 -2.44 12.01 6.48
CA LEU A 53 -3.44 11.05 6.01
C LEU A 53 -2.82 10.02 5.05
N PHE A 54 -2.00 10.48 4.11
CA PHE A 54 -1.28 9.61 3.18
C PHE A 54 -0.34 8.66 3.93
N SER A 55 0.43 9.17 4.90
CA SER A 55 1.31 8.38 5.75
C SER A 55 0.58 7.27 6.51
N GLN A 56 -0.55 7.60 7.14
CA GLN A 56 -1.36 6.61 7.86
C GLN A 56 -1.91 5.54 6.91
N MET A 57 -2.37 5.94 5.72
CA MET A 57 -2.85 5.00 4.71
C MET A 57 -1.75 4.07 4.23
N CYS A 58 -0.56 4.58 3.91
CA CYS A 58 0.60 3.79 3.54
C CYS A 58 1.02 2.82 4.68
N ASN A 59 1.04 3.28 5.93
CA ASN A 59 1.38 2.43 7.07
C ASN A 59 0.40 1.27 7.26
N ILE A 60 -0.91 1.52 7.13
CA ILE A 60 -1.93 0.46 7.18
C ILE A 60 -1.74 -0.52 6.02
N CYS A 61 -1.53 -0.01 4.80
CA CYS A 61 -1.24 -0.83 3.62
C CYS A 61 0.04 -1.67 3.79
N SER A 62 1.07 -1.13 4.44
CA SER A 62 2.33 -1.84 4.69
C SER A 62 2.12 -3.05 5.61
N VAL A 63 1.35 -2.88 6.69
CA VAL A 63 1.01 -3.97 7.63
C VAL A 63 0.15 -5.04 6.94
N LEU A 64 -0.87 -4.63 6.20
CA LEU A 64 -1.72 -5.55 5.45
C LEU A 64 -0.94 -6.33 4.38
N ALA A 65 -0.03 -5.66 3.66
CA ALA A 65 0.85 -6.31 2.68
C ALA A 65 1.75 -7.37 3.35
N LEU A 66 2.34 -7.04 4.51
CA LEU A 66 3.16 -7.98 5.27
C LEU A 66 2.34 -9.21 5.70
N TRP A 67 1.11 -9.00 6.17
CA TRP A 67 0.22 -10.09 6.56
C TRP A 67 -0.15 -10.99 5.36
N ILE A 68 -0.41 -10.41 4.18
CA ILE A 68 -0.66 -11.17 2.94
C ILE A 68 0.57 -12.02 2.58
N VAL A 69 1.77 -11.47 2.67
CA VAL A 69 3.02 -12.18 2.38
C VAL A 69 3.21 -13.38 3.31
N LEU A 70 2.97 -13.21 4.61
CA LEU A 70 3.08 -14.29 5.60
C LEU A 70 2.08 -15.42 5.34
N ILE A 71 0.82 -15.09 5.02
CA ILE A 71 -0.20 -16.10 4.67
C ILE A 71 0.18 -16.84 3.40
N ARG A 72 0.62 -16.13 2.37
CA ARG A 72 1.04 -16.76 1.10
C ARG A 72 2.24 -17.66 1.31
N PHE A 73 3.20 -17.25 2.15
CA PHE A 73 4.32 -18.10 2.52
C PHE A 73 3.85 -19.40 3.19
N GLN A 74 2.94 -19.32 4.17
CA GLN A 74 2.41 -20.50 4.84
C GLN A 74 1.66 -21.42 3.88
N GLN A 75 0.80 -20.86 3.00
CA GLN A 75 0.12 -21.63 1.95
C GLN A 75 1.12 -22.37 1.06
N VAL A 76 2.14 -21.69 0.55
CA VAL A 76 3.14 -22.30 -0.35
C VAL A 76 3.91 -23.42 0.35
N LYS A 77 4.21 -23.26 1.65
CA LYS A 77 4.85 -24.29 2.47
C LYS A 77 3.94 -25.51 2.67
N ASP A 78 2.64 -25.30 2.87
CA ASP A 78 1.65 -26.37 3.07
C ASP A 78 1.36 -27.14 1.77
N PHE A 79 1.46 -26.51 0.59
CA PHE A 79 1.26 -27.16 -0.71
C PHE A 79 2.48 -27.97 -1.22
N GLY A 80 3.57 -28.05 -0.44
CA GLY A 80 4.57 -29.14 -0.48
C GLY A 80 5.47 -29.31 -1.72
N ASN A 81 5.23 -28.64 -2.84
CA ASN A 81 5.93 -28.92 -4.11
C ASN A 81 6.39 -27.65 -4.87
N HIS A 82 7.09 -26.74 -4.20
CA HIS A 82 7.64 -25.53 -4.83
C HIS A 82 9.14 -25.38 -4.54
N GLY A 83 9.92 -25.02 -5.56
CA GLY A 83 11.37 -24.83 -5.43
C GLY A 83 11.71 -23.76 -4.39
N LYS A 84 12.74 -24.02 -3.58
CA LYS A 84 13.20 -23.13 -2.48
C LYS A 84 13.44 -21.69 -2.95
N ALA A 85 13.83 -21.51 -4.22
CA ALA A 85 14.03 -20.20 -4.84
C ALA A 85 12.73 -19.37 -4.94
N ASN A 86 11.59 -19.97 -5.34
CA ASN A 86 10.32 -19.25 -5.46
C ASN A 86 9.79 -18.81 -4.10
N ILE A 87 9.98 -19.66 -3.09
CA ILE A 87 9.59 -19.37 -1.71
C ILE A 87 10.43 -18.21 -1.15
N ALA A 88 11.74 -18.28 -1.32
CA ALA A 88 12.65 -17.22 -0.87
C ALA A 88 12.37 -15.91 -1.60
N ALA A 89 12.19 -15.94 -2.93
CA ALA A 89 11.87 -14.76 -3.72
C ALA A 89 10.54 -14.12 -3.28
N ALA A 90 9.49 -14.91 -3.01
CA ALA A 90 8.20 -14.40 -2.56
C ALA A 90 8.29 -13.66 -1.21
N ILE A 91 9.06 -14.19 -0.25
CA ILE A 91 9.28 -13.55 1.05
C ILE A 91 10.11 -12.27 0.86
N ILE A 92 11.24 -12.35 0.17
CA ILE A 92 12.17 -11.23 0.03
C ILE A 92 11.49 -10.06 -0.70
N LEU A 93 10.87 -10.32 -1.85
CA LEU A 93 10.15 -9.28 -2.61
C LEU A 93 8.95 -8.76 -1.82
N GLY A 94 8.24 -9.64 -1.09
CA GLY A 94 7.14 -9.25 -0.22
C GLY A 94 7.57 -8.28 0.89
N PHE A 95 8.64 -8.60 1.61
CA PHE A 95 9.21 -7.73 2.65
C PHE A 95 9.70 -6.41 2.08
N ILE A 96 10.44 -6.44 0.96
CA ILE A 96 10.91 -5.22 0.29
C ILE A 96 9.73 -4.32 -0.08
N SER A 97 8.63 -4.89 -0.60
CA SER A 97 7.43 -4.13 -0.96
C SER A 97 6.77 -3.48 0.27
N SER A 98 6.61 -4.21 1.36
CA SER A 98 5.99 -3.70 2.60
C SER A 98 6.83 -2.59 3.23
N VAL A 99 8.15 -2.76 3.28
CA VAL A 99 9.09 -1.74 3.77
C VAL A 99 9.08 -0.53 2.86
N GLY A 100 9.09 -0.72 1.53
CA GLY A 100 9.02 0.38 0.56
C GLY A 100 7.77 1.24 0.74
N ILE A 101 6.60 0.63 0.94
CA ILE A 101 5.35 1.35 1.22
C ILE A 101 5.45 2.17 2.51
N SER A 102 6.04 1.61 3.56
CA SER A 102 6.22 2.33 4.84
C SER A 102 7.20 3.51 4.68
N ILE A 103 8.30 3.33 3.95
CA ILE A 103 9.24 4.42 3.69
C ILE A 103 8.56 5.57 2.94
N ILE A 104 7.87 5.27 1.83
CA ILE A 104 7.14 6.29 1.04
C ILE A 104 6.09 7.03 1.88
N GLY A 105 5.44 6.33 2.81
CA GLY A 105 4.45 6.93 3.69
C GLY A 105 5.03 7.88 4.75
N ASN A 106 6.25 7.65 5.24
CA ASN A 106 6.83 8.43 6.34
C ASN A 106 7.92 9.41 5.88
N PHE A 107 8.54 9.15 4.74
CA PHE A 107 9.57 9.96 4.11
C PHE A 107 9.04 10.42 2.75
N GLN A 108 8.26 11.50 2.78
CA GLN A 108 7.76 12.21 1.60
C GLN A 108 8.60 13.45 1.35
#